data_AF-A0A1U7GCG9-F1
#
_entry.id   AF-A0A1U7GCG9-F1
#
_cell.length_a   1.000
_cell.length_b   1.000
_cell.length_c   1.000
_cell.angle_alpha   90.00
_cell.angle_beta   90.00
_cell.angle_gamma   90.00
#
_symmetry.space_group_name_H-M   'P 1'
#
loop_
_entity.id
_entity.type
_entity.pdbx_description
1 polymer ?
#
loop_
_entity_poly.entity_id
_entity_poly.type
_entity_poly.pdbx_seq_one_letter_code
_entity_poly.pdbx_strand_id
1 'polypeptide(L)'
;MDDHEADDPVDVEESPVARTVLLLAQTLRREFGVDIDAHPGGAGAEAGAINRAFRASVGVVLAGAVPPGEMSEFGTRVLEIAARRRLAELGVGADVAARLLASEPDLDDRWLAYLALAPDSAVEDMMRIEP
;
A
#
# COMPACT_ATOMS: atom_id res chain seq x y z
N MET A 1 -5.57 -16.80 -38.09
CA MET A 1 -6.34 -16.54 -36.86
C MET A 1 -5.30 -16.63 -35.78
N ASP A 2 -4.79 -15.47 -35.39
CA ASP A 2 -3.80 -15.36 -34.34
C ASP A 2 -4.52 -15.61 -33.01
N ASP A 3 -4.14 -16.71 -32.35
CA ASP A 3 -4.48 -16.93 -30.96
C ASP A 3 -3.71 -15.87 -30.15
N HIS A 4 -4.43 -14.81 -29.76
CA HIS A 4 -4.00 -13.98 -28.64
C HIS A 4 -4.04 -14.88 -27.40
N GLU A 5 -2.89 -15.50 -27.10
CA GLU A 5 -2.57 -16.04 -25.80
C GLU A 5 -2.80 -14.90 -24.81
N ALA A 6 -3.95 -14.95 -24.12
CA ALA A 6 -4.24 -14.02 -23.05
C ALA A 6 -3.15 -14.27 -22.01
N ASP A 7 -2.22 -13.32 -21.90
CA ASP A 7 -1.19 -13.28 -20.87
C ASP A 7 -1.92 -13.53 -19.54
N ASP A 8 -1.65 -14.69 -18.94
CA ASP A 8 -2.27 -15.10 -17.68
C ASP A 8 -2.04 -13.94 -16.70
N PRO A 9 -3.08 -13.40 -16.03
CA PRO A 9 -2.90 -12.20 -15.22
C PRO A 9 -1.82 -12.50 -14.19
N VAL A 10 -0.67 -11.84 -14.35
CA VAL A 10 0.47 -11.99 -13.43
C VAL A 10 -0.07 -11.79 -12.03
N ASP A 11 0.01 -12.83 -11.21
CA ASP A 11 -0.42 -12.74 -9.82
C ASP A 11 0.47 -11.70 -9.13
N VAL A 12 -0.10 -10.50 -8.97
CA VAL A 12 0.59 -9.36 -8.40
C VAL A 12 1.10 -9.70 -7.00
N GLU A 13 0.42 -10.59 -6.27
CA GLU A 13 0.83 -11.02 -4.94
C GLU A 13 2.11 -11.87 -4.92
N GLU A 14 2.37 -12.62 -5.99
CA GLU A 14 3.56 -13.46 -6.14
C GLU A 14 4.72 -12.74 -6.86
N SER A 15 4.45 -11.56 -7.43
CA SER A 15 5.44 -10.77 -8.15
C SER A 15 6.62 -10.36 -7.26
N PRO A 16 7.88 -10.48 -7.76
CA PRO A 16 9.07 -9.95 -7.08
C PRO A 16 8.96 -8.46 -6.73
N VAL A 17 8.22 -7.69 -7.53
CA VAL A 17 7.95 -6.27 -7.30
C VAL A 17 7.13 -6.09 -6.03
N ALA A 18 6.00 -6.79 -5.91
CA ALA A 18 5.15 -6.71 -4.72
C ALA A 18 5.90 -7.17 -3.47
N ARG A 19 6.68 -8.26 -3.57
CA ARG A 19 7.54 -8.72 -2.47
C ARG A 19 8.53 -7.63 -2.03
N THR A 20 9.12 -6.90 -2.96
CA THR A 20 10.04 -5.79 -2.66
C THR A 20 9.33 -4.65 -1.94
N VAL A 21 8.13 -4.25 -2.40
CA VAL A 21 7.34 -3.19 -1.77
C VAL A 21 6.91 -3.59 -0.35
N LEU A 22 6.49 -4.83 -0.15
CA LEU A 22 6.14 -5.36 1.17
C LEU A 22 7.32 -5.35 2.13
N LEU A 23 8.50 -5.77 1.66
CA LEU A 23 9.73 -5.74 2.45
C LEU A 23 10.14 -4.31 2.81
N LEU A 24 9.97 -3.35 1.90
CA LEU A 24 10.19 -1.93 2.17
C LEU A 24 9.25 -1.43 3.28
N ALA A 25 7.94 -1.67 3.16
CA ALA A 25 6.96 -1.27 4.17
C ALA A 25 7.28 -1.88 5.54
N GLN A 26 7.60 -3.17 5.59
CA GLN A 26 7.97 -3.86 6.82
C GLN A 26 9.28 -3.31 7.42
N THR A 27 10.26 -2.99 6.59
CA THR A 27 11.55 -2.43 7.05
C THR A 27 11.37 -1.03 7.61
N LEU A 28 10.58 -0.18 6.95
CA LEU A 28 10.25 1.16 7.46
C LEU A 28 9.52 1.08 8.80
N ARG A 29 8.53 0.18 8.93
CA ARG A 29 7.83 -0.05 10.20
C ARG A 29 8.79 -0.51 11.31
N ARG A 30 9.75 -1.39 11.00
CA ARG A 30 10.75 -1.85 11.97
C ARG A 30 11.73 -0.76 12.39
N GLU A 31 12.15 0.09 11.45
CA GLU A 31 13.11 1.17 11.71
C GLU A 31 12.48 2.31 12.52
N PHE A 32 11.27 2.73 12.15
CA PHE A 32 10.62 3.90 12.74
C PHE A 32 9.59 3.58 13.84
N GLY A 33 9.07 2.34 13.89
CA GLY A 33 8.17 1.89 14.93
C GLY A 33 6.91 2.76 15.09
N VAL A 34 6.59 3.10 16.33
CA VAL A 34 5.44 3.96 16.69
C VAL A 34 5.63 5.43 16.31
N ASP A 35 6.87 5.86 16.06
CA ASP A 35 7.23 7.23 15.68
C ASP A 35 7.18 7.45 14.16
N ILE A 36 6.64 6.48 13.42
CA ILE A 36 6.54 6.58 11.97
C ILE A 36 5.60 7.72 11.57
N ASP A 37 6.16 8.75 10.96
CA ASP A 37 5.38 9.83 10.33
C ASP A 37 4.82 9.35 8.98
N ALA A 38 3.84 8.45 9.05
CA ALA A 38 3.15 7.86 7.92
C ALA A 38 1.90 8.64 7.50
N HIS A 39 1.63 9.80 8.11
CA HIS A 39 0.37 10.54 8.00
C HIS A 39 -0.13 10.60 6.55
N PRO A 40 -1.41 10.24 6.28
CA PRO A 40 -1.86 10.04 4.90
C PRO A 40 -1.80 11.34 4.09
N GLY A 41 -2.33 12.44 4.66
CA GLY A 41 -2.17 13.82 4.22
C GLY A 41 -2.47 14.18 2.75
N GLY A 42 -2.35 15.47 2.44
CA GLY A 42 -2.48 16.01 1.08
C GLY A 42 -1.24 15.85 0.20
N ALA A 43 -1.25 16.45 -1.00
CA ALA A 43 -0.06 16.49 -1.85
C ALA A 43 1.04 17.38 -1.24
N GLY A 44 2.32 17.07 -1.49
CA GLY A 44 3.44 17.87 -0.97
C GLY A 44 3.68 17.67 0.53
N ALA A 45 3.91 18.74 1.28
CA ALA A 45 4.33 18.69 2.69
C ALA A 45 3.26 18.13 3.66
N GLU A 46 2.01 18.02 3.21
CA GLU A 46 0.86 17.64 4.06
C GLU A 46 0.82 16.14 4.39
N ALA A 47 1.41 15.29 3.54
CA ALA A 47 1.65 13.88 3.86
C ALA A 47 2.84 13.71 4.80
N GLY A 48 2.84 12.67 5.63
CA GLY A 48 3.98 12.33 6.45
C GLY A 48 5.23 12.04 5.61
N ALA A 49 6.40 12.41 6.10
CA ALA A 49 7.64 12.30 5.33
C ALA A 49 7.94 10.85 4.93
N ILE A 50 7.61 9.88 5.78
CA ILE A 50 7.84 8.46 5.52
C ILE A 50 6.85 7.91 4.50
N ASN A 51 5.58 8.34 4.53
CA ASN A 51 4.60 7.98 3.51
C ASN A 51 5.05 8.42 2.11
N ARG A 52 5.51 9.67 1.97
CA ARG A 52 6.05 10.18 0.70
C ARG A 52 7.27 9.41 0.24
N ALA A 53 8.22 9.17 1.15
CA ALA A 53 9.45 8.44 0.83
C ALA A 53 9.13 7.01 0.37
N PHE A 54 8.18 6.35 1.03
CA PHE A 54 7.71 5.03 0.64
C PHE A 54 7.07 5.03 -0.75
N ARG A 55 6.11 5.93 -1.02
CA ARG A 55 5.47 6.02 -2.35
C ARG A 55 6.46 6.34 -3.47
N ALA A 56 7.41 7.26 -3.22
CA ALA A 56 8.48 7.55 -4.17
C ALA A 56 9.34 6.30 -4.45
N SER A 57 9.65 5.52 -3.40
CA SER A 57 10.41 4.28 -3.53
C SER A 57 9.64 3.22 -4.32
N VAL A 58 8.32 3.09 -4.08
CA VAL A 58 7.44 2.22 -4.87
C VAL A 58 7.48 2.60 -6.35
N GLY A 59 7.37 3.90 -6.66
CA GLY A 59 7.49 4.40 -8.04
C GLY A 59 8.81 4.01 -8.72
N VAL A 60 9.93 4.08 -8.00
CA VAL A 60 11.25 3.65 -8.50
C VAL A 60 11.31 2.14 -8.75
N VAL A 61 10.77 1.34 -7.83
CA VAL A 61 10.73 -0.13 -7.99
C VAL A 61 9.89 -0.51 -9.20
N LEU A 62 8.72 0.13 -9.39
CA LEU A 62 7.83 -0.11 -10.52
C LEU A 62 8.46 0.28 -11.85
N ALA A 63 9.17 1.40 -11.92
CA ALA A 63 9.79 1.89 -13.16
C ALA A 63 10.80 0.90 -13.76
N GLY A 64 11.39 0.02 -12.94
CA GLY A 64 12.33 -1.01 -13.40
C GLY A 64 11.68 -2.31 -13.88
N ALA A 65 10.36 -2.47 -13.68
CA ALA A 65 9.70 -3.77 -13.85
C ALA A 65 8.33 -3.71 -14.57
N VAL A 66 7.71 -2.53 -14.67
CA VAL A 66 6.36 -2.36 -15.20
C VAL A 66 6.38 -1.34 -16.36
N PRO A 67 5.73 -1.61 -17.49
CA PRO A 67 5.60 -0.66 -18.58
C PRO A 67 4.97 0.67 -18.13
N PRO A 68 5.41 1.84 -18.65
CA PRO A 68 4.90 3.14 -18.21
C PRO A 68 3.38 3.32 -18.26
N GLY A 69 2.69 2.66 -19.19
CA GLY A 69 1.23 2.73 -19.33
C GLY A 69 0.45 1.99 -18.23
N GLU A 70 1.10 1.08 -17.51
CA GLU A 70 0.49 0.20 -16.51
C GLU A 70 0.91 0.55 -15.08
N MET A 71 1.91 1.45 -14.92
CA MET A 71 2.52 1.77 -13.63
C MET A 71 1.51 2.25 -12.58
N SER A 72 0.49 3.01 -12.98
CA SER A 72 -0.50 3.55 -12.03
C SER A 72 -1.38 2.43 -11.46
N GLU A 73 -2.02 1.64 -12.33
CA GLU A 73 -2.90 0.54 -11.89
C GLU A 73 -2.12 -0.51 -11.10
N PHE A 74 -0.93 -0.87 -11.57
CA PHE A 74 -0.08 -1.83 -10.87
C PHE A 74 0.39 -1.28 -9.52
N GLY A 75 0.73 0.01 -9.45
CA GLY A 75 1.11 0.68 -8.22
C GLY A 75 0.01 0.65 -7.16
N THR A 76 -1.21 1.03 -7.54
CA THR A 76 -2.38 0.96 -6.66
C THR A 76 -2.62 -0.46 -6.16
N ARG A 77 -2.59 -1.48 -7.04
CA ARG A 77 -2.75 -2.88 -6.64
C ARG A 77 -1.69 -3.33 -5.65
N VAL A 78 -0.42 -2.98 -5.87
CA VAL A 78 0.67 -3.36 -4.96
C VAL A 78 0.51 -2.68 -3.59
N LEU A 79 0.12 -1.41 -3.56
CA LEU A 79 -0.14 -0.69 -2.31
C LEU A 79 -1.36 -1.27 -1.57
N GLU A 80 -2.41 -1.66 -2.30
CA GLU A 80 -3.58 -2.33 -1.74
C GLU A 80 -3.21 -3.68 -1.10
N ILE A 81 -2.40 -4.50 -1.79
CA ILE A 81 -1.87 -5.76 -1.24
C ILE A 81 -1.04 -5.49 0.03
N ALA A 82 -0.20 -4.46 0.04
CA ALA A 82 0.59 -4.09 1.20
C ALA A 82 -0.27 -3.66 2.39
N ALA A 83 -1.29 -2.85 2.15
CA ALA A 83 -2.25 -2.45 3.16
C ALA A 83 -3.05 -3.65 3.69
N ARG A 84 -3.59 -4.51 2.81
CA ARG A 84 -4.31 -5.74 3.17
C ARG A 84 -3.47 -6.66 4.05
N ARG A 85 -2.22 -6.91 3.67
CA ARG A 85 -1.31 -7.75 4.45
C ARG A 85 -1.01 -7.14 5.82
N ARG A 86 -0.80 -5.83 5.90
CA ARG A 86 -0.63 -5.13 7.18
C ARG A 86 -1.86 -5.28 8.08
N LEU A 87 -3.06 -5.05 7.55
CA LEU A 87 -4.29 -5.23 8.32
C LEU A 87 -4.47 -6.69 8.79
N ALA A 88 -4.16 -7.67 7.95
CA ALA A 88 -4.19 -9.08 8.33
C ALA A 88 -3.14 -9.44 9.41
N GLU A 89 -1.93 -8.87 9.34
CA GLU A 89 -0.89 -9.03 10.39
C GLU A 89 -1.37 -8.54 11.77
N LEU A 90 -2.27 -7.56 11.79
CA LEU A 90 -2.90 -7.01 12.99
C LEU A 90 -4.17 -7.77 13.41
N GLY A 91 -4.53 -8.85 12.72
CA GLY A 91 -5.73 -9.64 13.01
C GLY A 91 -7.03 -8.95 12.59
N VAL A 92 -6.98 -7.91 11.75
CA VAL A 92 -8.18 -7.25 11.24
C VAL A 92 -8.93 -8.19 10.30
N GLY A 93 -10.22 -8.42 10.58
CA GLY A 93 -11.07 -9.28 9.76
C GLY A 93 -11.26 -8.72 8.34
N ALA A 94 -11.48 -9.59 7.36
CA ALA A 94 -11.53 -9.22 5.94
C ALA A 94 -12.57 -8.12 5.62
N ASP A 95 -13.75 -8.18 6.25
CA ASP A 95 -14.81 -7.18 6.05
C ASP A 95 -14.41 -5.80 6.58
N VAL A 96 -13.80 -5.75 7.77
CA VAL A 96 -13.28 -4.51 8.36
C VAL A 96 -12.12 -3.97 7.54
N ALA A 97 -11.22 -4.85 7.09
CA ALA A 97 -10.12 -4.45 6.23
C ALA A 97 -10.62 -3.85 4.91
N ALA A 98 -11.66 -4.42 4.30
CA ALA A 98 -12.27 -3.88 3.09
C ALA A 98 -12.87 -2.49 3.31
N ARG A 99 -13.54 -2.26 4.45
CA ARG A 99 -14.06 -0.93 4.82
C ARG A 99 -12.94 0.09 5.02
N LEU A 100 -11.90 -0.27 5.78
CA LEU A 100 -10.74 0.60 6.01
C LEU A 100 -10.03 0.95 4.70
N LEU A 101 -9.85 0.00 3.78
CA LEU A 101 -9.24 0.29 2.48
C LEU A 101 -10.07 1.28 1.64
N ALA A 102 -11.39 1.28 1.81
CA ALA A 102 -12.32 2.13 1.09
C ALA A 102 -12.68 3.44 1.83
N SER A 103 -12.17 3.68 3.04
CA SER A 103 -12.67 4.76 3.91
C SER A 103 -12.26 6.16 3.47
N GLU A 104 -11.15 6.30 2.74
CA GLU A 104 -10.62 7.59 2.29
C GLU A 104 -10.35 7.59 0.77
N PRO A 105 -11.41 7.55 -0.06
CA PRO A 105 -11.28 7.41 -1.52
C PRO A 105 -10.58 8.62 -2.17
N ASP A 106 -10.70 9.82 -1.58
CA ASP A 106 -10.08 11.04 -2.10
C ASP A 106 -8.55 11.08 -1.89
N LEU A 107 -8.02 10.18 -1.06
CA LEU A 107 -6.59 10.08 -0.76
C LEU A 107 -5.87 9.07 -1.65
N ASP A 108 -6.58 8.11 -2.25
CA ASP A 108 -6.06 7.16 -3.25
C ASP A 108 -4.81 6.40 -2.71
N ASP A 109 -3.78 6.17 -3.52
CA ASP A 109 -2.49 5.57 -3.14
C ASP A 109 -1.87 6.12 -1.84
N ARG A 110 -2.17 7.36 -1.44
CA ARG A 110 -1.67 7.94 -0.17
C ARG A 110 -2.26 7.22 1.03
N TRP A 111 -3.54 6.89 0.96
CA TRP A 111 -4.25 6.17 1.99
C TRP A 111 -3.76 4.72 2.08
N LEU A 112 -3.61 4.05 0.94
CA LEU A 112 -3.08 2.69 0.88
C LEU A 112 -1.66 2.62 1.44
N ALA A 113 -0.80 3.57 1.05
CA ALA A 113 0.55 3.68 1.58
C ALA A 113 0.56 3.94 3.10
N TYR A 114 -0.36 4.78 3.60
CA TYR A 114 -0.51 5.00 5.03
C TYR A 114 -0.91 3.72 5.75
N LEU A 115 -1.94 3.01 5.30
CA LEU A 115 -2.38 1.76 5.92
C LEU A 115 -1.28 0.69 5.92
N ALA A 116 -0.47 0.61 4.86
CA ALA A 116 0.67 -0.30 4.80
C ALA A 116 1.77 0.02 5.82
N LEU A 117 1.88 1.28 6.24
CA LEU A 117 2.90 1.78 7.17
C LEU A 117 2.36 2.03 8.60
N ALA A 118 1.03 2.10 8.77
CA ALA A 118 0.41 2.57 9.99
C ALA A 118 0.89 1.78 11.21
N PRO A 119 1.24 2.46 12.32
CA PRO A 119 1.57 1.79 13.57
C PRO A 119 0.32 1.09 14.11
N ASP A 120 0.52 0.06 14.93
CA ASP A 120 -0.56 -0.77 15.48
C ASP A 120 -1.64 0.09 16.16
N SER A 121 -1.22 1.07 16.96
CA SER A 121 -2.10 1.99 17.67
C SER A 121 -2.98 2.83 16.74
N ALA A 122 -2.47 3.24 15.58
CA ALA A 122 -3.26 4.01 14.62
C ALA A 122 -4.35 3.16 13.98
N VAL A 123 -4.06 1.89 13.68
CA VAL A 123 -5.06 0.95 13.15
C VAL A 123 -6.09 0.59 14.22
N GLU A 124 -5.67 0.38 15.46
CA GLU A 124 -6.59 0.19 16.59
C GLU A 124 -7.55 1.37 16.76
N ASP A 125 -7.05 2.60 16.68
CA ASP A 125 -7.87 3.80 16.80
C ASP A 125 -8.85 3.94 15.63
N MET A 126 -8.44 3.64 14.40
CA MET A 126 -9.33 3.60 13.23
C MET A 126 -10.47 2.60 13.42
N MET A 127 -10.18 1.39 13.94
CA MET A 127 -11.20 0.37 14.20
C MET A 127 -12.18 0.76 15.32
N ARG A 128 -11.82 1.66 16.24
CA ARG A 128 -12.72 2.16 17.30
C ARG A 128 -13.69 3.23 16.81
N ILE A 129 -13.35 3.91 15.72
CA ILE A 129 -14.14 5.02 15.15
C ILE A 129 -15.19 4.49 14.15
N GLU A 130 -15.01 3.28 13.61
CA GLU A 130 -16.03 2.63 12.78
C GLU A 130 -17.25 2.19 13.63
N PRO A 131 -18.48 2.62 13.27
CA PRO A 131 -19.71 2.15 13.90
C PRO A 131 -20.07 0.69 13.54
#